data_AF-G5GHM2-F1
#
_entry.id   AF-G5GHM2-F1
#
_cell.length_a   1.000
_cell.length_b   1.000
_cell.length_c   1.000
_cell.angle_alpha   90.00
_cell.angle_beta   90.00
_cell.angle_gamma   90.00
#
_symmetry.space_group_name_H-M   'P 1'
#
loop_
_entity.id
_entity.type
_entity.pdbx_description
1 polymer ?
#
loop_
_entity_poly.entity_id
_entity_poly.type
_entity_poly.pdbx_seq_one_letter_code
_entity_poly.pdbx_strand_id
1 'polypeptide(L)' 'MVKEVEKAGIPIVQMCNLIPVAKTVGSNRIVPTISIPYPLGDPATPKETQWKLRYSRTKTALLSLTADITEQTVFPV' A
#
# COMPACT_ATOMS: atom_id res chain seq x y z
N MET A 1 -0.13 -6.71 12.90
CA MET A 1 -0.82 -5.42 13.16
C MET A 1 -1.99 -5.22 12.20
N VAL A 2 -1.80 -5.10 10.88
CA VAL A 2 -2.91 -4.79 9.94
C VAL A 2 -4.08 -5.78 10.00
N LYS A 3 -3.80 -7.08 10.11
CA LYS A 3 -4.83 -8.11 10.31
C LYS A 3 -5.70 -7.86 11.54
N GLU A 4 -5.10 -7.40 12.65
CA GLU A 4 -5.84 -7.16 13.89
C GLU A 4 -6.65 -5.86 13.85
N VAL A 5 -6.14 -4.82 13.16
CA VAL A 5 -6.89 -3.58 12.91
C VAL A 5 -8.13 -3.87 12.07
N GLU A 6 -7.99 -4.68 11.03
CA GLU A 6 -9.11 -5.03 10.15
C GLU A 6 -10.15 -5.91 10.86
N LYS A 7 -9.73 -6.86 11.70
CA LYS A 7 -10.64 -7.64 12.56
C LYS A 7 -11.45 -6.76 13.52
N ALA A 8 -10.92 -5.60 13.92
CA ALA A 8 -11.65 -4.63 14.73
C ALA A 8 -12.68 -3.80 13.93
N GLY A 9 -12.88 -4.13 12.64
CA GLY A 9 -13.83 -3.44 11.76
C GLY A 9 -13.30 -2.14 11.15
N ILE A 10 -11.99 -1.90 11.23
CA ILE A 10 -11.35 -0.69 10.70
C ILE A 10 -10.64 -1.05 9.38
N PRO A 11 -11.08 -0.51 8.23
CA PRO A 11 -10.36 -0.69 6.97
C PRO A 11 -8.91 -0.21 7.09
N ILE A 12 -7.97 -1.04 6.64
CA ILE A 12 -6.54 -0.73 6.66
C ILE A 12 -5.86 -1.27 5.41
N VAL A 13 -4.83 -0.56 4.95
CA VAL A 13 -4.03 -0.92 3.78
C VAL A 13 -2.57 -0.98 4.18
N GLN A 14 -1.90 -2.07 3.83
CA GLN A 14 -0.46 -2.18 3.98
C GLN A 14 0.22 -1.71 2.69
N MET A 15 0.90 -0.56 2.77
CA MET A 15 1.80 -0.12 1.72
C MET A 15 3.19 -0.69 1.98
N CYS A 16 3.70 -1.55 1.09
CA CYS A 16 5.02 -2.17 1.29
C CYS A 16 5.67 -2.66 -0.02
N ASN A 17 6.98 -2.84 0.01
CA ASN A 17 7.75 -3.41 -1.10
C ASN A 17 7.84 -4.95 -1.02
N LEU A 18 7.96 -5.50 0.20
CA LEU A 18 8.03 -6.94 0.44
C LEU A 18 6.63 -7.60 0.41
N ILE A 19 6.03 -7.66 -0.77
CA ILE A 19 4.68 -8.23 -0.97
C ILE A 19 4.54 -9.68 -0.45
N PRO A 20 5.51 -10.60 -0.66
CA PRO A 20 5.39 -11.96 -0.12
C PRO A 20 5.27 -11.99 1.39
N VAL A 21 6.01 -11.13 2.10
CA VAL A 21 5.94 -11.03 3.57
C VAL A 21 4.57 -10.53 4.00
N ALA A 22 4.04 -9.49 3.35
CA ALA A 22 2.70 -8.97 3.64
C ALA A 22 1.60 -10.03 3.44
N LYS A 23 1.72 -10.85 2.40
CA LYS A 23 0.81 -11.98 2.18
C LYS A 23 0.91 -13.00 3.31
N THR A 24 2.12 -13.46 3.65
CA THR A 24 2.35 -14.47 4.69
C THR A 24 1.81 -14.05 6.06
N VAL A 25 1.91 -12.76 6.42
CA VAL A 25 1.40 -12.26 7.71
C VAL A 25 -0.11 -11.97 7.72
N GLY A 26 -0.80 -12.18 6.59
CA GLY A 26 -2.25 -12.08 6.49
C GLY A 26 -2.78 -10.67 6.24
N SER A 27 -2.04 -9.82 5.53
CA SER A 27 -2.52 -8.50 5.12
C SER A 27 -3.53 -8.65 3.98
N ASN A 28 -4.75 -8.14 4.15
CA ASN A 28 -5.81 -8.33 3.15
C ASN A 28 -5.79 -7.28 2.04
N ARG A 29 -5.44 -6.02 2.34
CA ARG A 29 -5.25 -4.96 1.33
C ARG A 29 -3.78 -4.56 1.26
N ILE A 30 -3.17 -4.77 0.09
CA ILE A 30 -1.74 -4.52 -0.12
C ILE A 30 -1.54 -3.57 -1.29
N VAL A 31 -0.78 -2.50 -1.10
CA VAL A 31 -0.39 -1.56 -2.17
C VAL A 31 1.13 -1.60 -2.33
N PRO A 32 1.66 -1.95 -3.52
CA PRO A 32 3.09 -1.99 -3.75
C PRO A 32 3.76 -0.61 -3.67
N THR A 33 4.90 -0.56 -2.97
CA THR A 33 5.79 0.61 -2.95
C THR A 33 7.00 0.38 -3.85
N ILE A 34 7.63 1.46 -4.32
CA ILE A 34 8.76 1.36 -5.28
C ILE A 34 9.98 0.64 -4.71
N SER A 35 10.36 1.00 -3.49
CA SER A 35 11.63 0.62 -2.88
C SER A 35 11.46 0.48 -1.37
N ILE A 36 12.47 -0.11 -0.74
CA ILE A 36 12.59 -0.14 0.73
C ILE A 36 13.04 1.23 1.24
N PRO A 37 14.16 1.81 0.77
CA PRO A 37 14.46 3.21 1.05
C PRO A 37 13.54 4.10 0.21
N TYR A 38 12.78 4.99 0.83
CA TYR A 38 11.86 5.92 0.15
C TYR A 38 10.68 5.23 -0.59
N PRO A 39 9.78 4.53 0.12
CA PRO A 39 8.70 3.75 -0.50
C PRO A 39 7.77 4.55 -1.42
N LEU A 40 7.70 5.87 -1.24
CA LEU A 40 6.82 6.77 -1.97
C LEU A 40 7.56 7.93 -2.67
N GLY A 41 8.86 7.82 -2.88
CA GLY A 41 9.64 8.88 -3.51
C GLY A 41 11.03 8.43 -3.94
N ASP A 42 11.68 9.23 -4.77
CA ASP A 42 13.09 9.06 -5.08
C ASP A 42 13.80 10.41 -4.91
N PRO A 43 14.68 10.56 -3.90
CA PRO A 43 15.42 11.80 -3.67
C PRO A 43 16.27 12.26 -4.86
N ALA A 44 16.68 11.35 -5.75
CA ALA A 44 17.45 11.68 -6.94
C ALA A 44 16.61 12.30 -8.06
N THR A 45 15.27 12.30 -7.92
CA THR A 45 14.36 12.85 -8.93
C THR A 45 13.84 14.24 -8.57
N PRO A 46 13.38 15.05 -9.54
CA PRO A 46 12.77 16.35 -9.27
C PRO A 46 11.55 16.25 -8.35
N LYS A 47 11.30 17.31 -7.55
CA LYS A 47 10.17 17.37 -6.59
C LYS A 47 8.82 17.03 -7.22
N GLU A 48 8.59 17.46 -8.45
CA GLU A 48 7.34 17.17 -9.18
C GLU A 48 7.17 15.67 -9.46
N THR A 49 8.23 14.98 -9.88
CA THR A 49 8.24 13.53 -10.09
C THR A 49 7.97 12.79 -8.79
N GLN A 50 8.63 13.19 -7.70
CA GLN A 50 8.39 12.63 -6.38
C GLN A 50 6.93 12.82 -5.93
N TRP A 51 6.35 14.00 -6.19
CA TRP A 51 4.96 14.28 -5.85
C TRP A 51 3.99 13.40 -6.65
N LYS A 52 4.16 13.30 -7.98
CA LYS A 52 3.34 12.44 -8.85
C LYS A 52 3.39 10.98 -8.40
N LEU A 53 4.59 10.49 -8.09
CA LEU A 53 4.82 9.13 -7.62
C LEU A 53 4.10 8.85 -6.29
N ARG A 54 4.23 9.76 -5.32
CA ARG A 54 3.57 9.69 -4.02
C ARG A 54 2.06 9.71 -4.19
N TYR A 55 1.56 10.68 -4.97
CA TYR A 55 0.13 10.88 -5.20
C TYR A 55 -0.52 9.65 -5.82
N SER A 56 0.09 9.04 -6.84
CA SER A 56 -0.44 7.81 -7.46
C SER A 56 -0.65 6.71 -6.42
N ARG A 57 0.37 6.40 -5.63
CA ARG A 57 0.33 5.32 -4.62
C ARG A 57 -0.62 5.62 -3.47
N THR A 58 -0.62 6.85 -2.96
CA THR A 58 -1.54 7.23 -1.87
C THR A 58 -2.98 7.26 -2.35
N LYS A 59 -3.23 7.63 -3.61
CA LYS A 59 -4.56 7.56 -4.21
C LYS A 59 -5.04 6.11 -4.32
N THR A 60 -4.20 5.19 -4.81
CA THR A 60 -4.51 3.75 -4.82
C THR A 60 -4.79 3.23 -3.41
N ALA A 61 -3.98 3.61 -2.42
CA ALA A 61 -4.21 3.20 -1.03
C ALA A 61 -5.51 3.75 -0.44
N LEU A 62 -5.88 4.99 -0.78
CA LEU A 62 -7.15 5.56 -0.33
C LEU A 62 -8.34 4.86 -0.99
N LEU A 63 -8.27 4.58 -2.28
CA LEU A 63 -9.33 3.87 -3.02
C LEU A 63 -9.46 2.41 -2.58
N SER A 64 -8.37 1.74 -2.19
CA SER A 64 -8.44 0.36 -1.73
C SER A 64 -9.08 0.22 -0.35
N LEU A 65 -9.04 1.25 0.51
CA LEU A 65 -9.78 1.27 1.77
C LEU A 65 -11.29 1.10 1.58
N THR A 66 -11.84 1.58 0.45
CA THR A 66 -13.26 1.50 0.13
C THR A 66 -13.61 0.28 -0.73
N ALA A 67 -12.65 -0.57 -1.06
CA ALA A 67 -12.90 -1.76 -1.86
C ALA A 67 -13.41 -2.91 -0.99
N ASP A 68 -14.52 -3.51 -1.41
CA ASP A 68 -14.98 -4.80 -0.90
C ASP A 68 -14.02 -5.89 -1.38
N ILE A 69 -13.49 -6.68 -0.45
CA ILE A 69 -12.57 -7.79 -0.75
C ILE A 69 -12.99 -9.04 -0.01
N THR A 70 -12.86 -10.18 -0.68
CA THR A 70 -13.13 -11.52 -0.11
C THR A 70 -11.84 -12.33 0.11
N GLU A 71 -10.73 -11.86 -0.44
CA GLU A 71 -9.41 -12.49 -0.37
C GLU A 71 -8.29 -11.45 -0.30
N GLN A 72 -7.07 -11.91 0.02
CA GLN A 72 -5.89 -11.03 0.06
C GLN A 72 -5.61 -10.44 -1.33
N THR A 73 -5.75 -9.12 -1.44
CA THR A 73 -5.70 -8.40 -2.71
C THR A 73 -4.48 -7.48 -2.76
N VAL A 74 -3.73 -7.58 -3.86
CA VAL A 74 -2.65 -6.66 -4.19
C VAL A 74 -3.17 -5.69 -5.24
N PHE A 75 -3.25 -4.41 -4.89
CA PHE A 75 -3.80 -3.37 -5.75
C PHE A 75 -2.74 -2.85 -6.73
N PRO A 76 -3.11 -2.57 -7.99
CA PRO A 76 -2.20 -2.06 -9.00
C PRO A 76 -1.77 -0.61 -8.73
N VAL A 77 -0.54 -0.25 -9.11
CA VAL A 77 0.07 1.08 -8.93
C VAL A 77 0.77 1.59 -10.18
#